data_AF-A0A316L7W3-F1
#
_entry.id   AF-A0A316L7W3-F1
#
_cell.length_a   1.000
_cell.length_b   1.000
_cell.length_c   1.000
_cell.angle_alpha   90.00
_cell.angle_beta   90.00
_cell.angle_gamma   90.00
#
_symmetry.space_group_name_H-M   'P 1'
#
loop_
_entity.id
_entity.type
_entity.pdbx_description
1 polymer ?
#
loop_
_entity_poly.entity_id
_entity_poly.type
_entity_poly.pdbx_seq_one_letter_code
_entity_poly.pdbx_strand_id
1 'polypeptide(L)'
;MYTSEQVGQAFNLLREAQDIKKELQKKRQHMDEQVYVKSLVSLDDTIACCARVIDKHLNVTWQDVLHMCKEARDAFSSGLQRTAVPLVVLRNGSKILLPLRGKGRKENLDEH
;
A
#
# COMPACT_ATOMS: atom_id res chain seq x y z
N MET A 1 -3.22 -3.34 -13.38
CA MET A 1 -2.75 -2.94 -12.04
C MET A 1 -3.37 -1.60 -11.72
N TYR A 2 -4.00 -1.43 -10.56
CA TYR A 2 -4.66 -0.17 -10.20
C TYR A 2 -3.62 0.88 -9.79
N THR A 3 -3.86 2.14 -10.13
CA THR A 3 -3.00 3.25 -9.69
C THR A 3 -3.25 3.56 -8.22
N SER A 4 -2.28 4.19 -7.54
CA SER A 4 -2.45 4.63 -6.15
C SER A 4 -3.64 5.60 -5.98
N GLU A 5 -3.93 6.39 -7.01
CA GLU A 5 -5.10 7.29 -7.05
C GLU A 5 -6.41 6.50 -7.09
N GLN A 6 -6.52 5.49 -7.98
CA GLN A 6 -7.70 4.63 -8.05
C GLN A 6 -7.96 3.89 -6.74
N VAL A 7 -6.90 3.50 -6.03
CA VAL A 7 -7.04 2.87 -4.71
C VAL A 7 -7.43 3.87 -3.62
N GLY A 8 -6.90 5.09 -3.65
CA GLY A 8 -7.36 6.17 -2.77
C GLY A 8 -8.85 6.47 -2.97
N GLN A 9 -9.30 6.53 -4.23
CA GLN A 9 -10.72 6.67 -4.58
C GLN A 9 -11.54 5.47 -4.08
N ALA A 10 -11.04 4.24 -4.24
CA ALA A 10 -11.70 3.04 -3.74
C ALA A 10 -11.85 3.03 -2.21
N PHE A 11 -10.86 3.53 -1.46
CA PHE A 11 -10.96 3.70 -0.01
C PHE A 11 -12.02 4.72 0.39
N ASN A 12 -12.04 5.88 -0.27
CA ASN A 12 -13.04 6.91 0.00
C ASN A 12 -14.45 6.41 -0.29
N LEU A 13 -14.64 5.77 -1.45
CA LEU A 13 -15.93 5.20 -1.86
C LEU A 13 -16.36 4.06 -0.93
N LEU A 14 -15.43 3.22 -0.47
CA LEU A 14 -15.73 2.18 0.51
C LEU A 14 -16.29 2.78 1.81
N ARG A 15 -15.65 3.84 2.32
CA ARG A 15 -16.11 4.53 3.53
C ARG A 15 -17.50 5.13 3.32
N GLU A 16 -17.70 5.86 2.23
CA GLU A 16 -18.99 6.46 1.88
C GLU A 16 -20.10 5.41 1.73
N ALA A 17 -19.84 4.31 1.02
CA ALA A 17 -20.82 3.24 0.85
C ALA A 17 -21.19 2.58 2.19
N GLN A 18 -20.22 2.39 3.09
CA GLN A 18 -20.48 1.88 4.45
C GLN A 18 -21.31 2.86 5.29
N ASP A 19 -21.05 4.15 5.19
CA ASP A 19 -21.82 5.17 5.91
C ASP A 19 -23.24 5.30 5.37
N ILE A 20 -23.40 5.29 4.05
CA ILE A 20 -24.72 5.25 3.39
C ILE A 20 -25.47 3.98 3.81
N LYS A 21 -24.81 2.83 3.88
CA LYS A 21 -25.43 1.58 4.33
C LYS A 21 -25.95 1.69 5.77
N LYS A 22 -25.18 2.29 6.68
CA LYS A 22 -25.62 2.54 8.07
C LYS A 22 -26.85 3.46 8.11
N GLU A 23 -26.84 4.54 7.34
CA GLU A 23 -27.97 5.47 7.28
C GLU A 23 -29.21 4.82 6.65
N LEU A 24 -29.04 3.99 5.63
CA LEU A 24 -30.11 3.22 5.00
C LEU A 24 -30.76 2.27 6.02
N GLN A 25 -29.95 1.54 6.80
CA GLN A 25 -30.44 0.64 7.84
C GLN A 25 -31.26 1.37 8.92
N LYS A 26 -30.88 2.59 9.30
CA LYS A 26 -31.66 3.42 10.24
C LYS A 26 -33.03 3.80 9.66
N LYS A 27 -33.12 3.98 8.35
CA LYS A 27 -34.35 4.41 7.66
C LYS A 27 -35.22 3.24 7.16
N ARG A 28 -34.88 1.99 7.48
CA ARG A 28 -35.60 0.79 7.02
C ARG A 28 -37.12 0.90 7.19
N GLN A 29 -37.58 1.36 8.35
CA GLN A 29 -39.01 1.42 8.68
C GLN A 29 -39.79 2.48 7.89
N HIS A 30 -39.10 3.38 7.17
CA HIS A 30 -39.70 4.47 6.40
C HIS A 30 -39.57 4.27 4.88
N MET A 31 -39.08 3.11 4.45
CA MET A 31 -38.87 2.79 3.04
C MET A 31 -39.71 1.61 2.60
N ASP A 32 -40.08 1.64 1.32
CA ASP A 32 -40.58 0.46 0.63
C ASP A 32 -39.54 -0.67 0.69
N GLU A 33 -40.00 -1.89 1.01
CA GLU A 33 -39.12 -3.03 1.25
C GLU A 33 -38.37 -3.44 -0.02
N GLN A 34 -39.01 -3.35 -1.19
CA GLN A 34 -38.36 -3.70 -2.45
C GLN A 34 -37.25 -2.70 -2.78
N VAL A 35 -37.49 -1.41 -2.55
CA VAL A 35 -36.47 -0.36 -2.72
C VAL A 35 -35.33 -0.56 -1.72
N TYR A 36 -35.64 -0.81 -0.45
CA TYR A 36 -34.65 -1.04 0.59
C TYR A 36 -33.72 -2.21 0.26
N VAL A 37 -34.27 -3.36 -0.13
CA VAL A 37 -33.49 -4.54 -0.51
C VAL A 37 -32.61 -4.27 -1.73
N LYS A 38 -33.15 -3.63 -2.78
CA LYS A 38 -32.36 -3.28 -3.97
C LYS A 38 -31.20 -2.33 -3.64
N SER A 39 -31.46 -1.30 -2.84
CA SER A 39 -30.43 -0.35 -2.41
C SER A 39 -29.34 -1.02 -1.57
N LEU A 40 -29.71 -1.93 -0.66
CA LEU A 40 -28.74 -2.70 0.12
C LEU A 40 -27.84 -3.57 -0.76
N VAL A 41 -28.42 -4.33 -1.69
CA VAL A 41 -27.66 -5.20 -2.59
C VAL A 41 -26.67 -4.37 -3.42
N SER A 42 -27.12 -3.24 -3.97
CA SER A 42 -26.23 -2.34 -4.73
C SER A 42 -25.08 -1.77 -3.89
N LEU A 43 -25.31 -1.46 -2.62
CA LEU A 43 -24.26 -1.00 -1.71
C LEU A 43 -23.28 -2.13 -1.38
N ASP A 44 -23.77 -3.35 -1.16
CA ASP A 44 -22.92 -4.50 -0.89
C ASP A 44 -22.04 -4.87 -2.08
N ASP A 45 -22.56 -4.80 -3.31
CA ASP A 45 -21.78 -4.98 -4.52
C ASP A 45 -20.68 -3.91 -4.66
N THR A 46 -20.99 -2.66 -4.32
CA THR A 46 -20.04 -1.54 -4.34
C THR A 46 -18.92 -1.76 -3.31
N ILE A 47 -19.28 -2.11 -2.08
CA ILE A 47 -18.34 -2.42 -1.00
C ILE A 47 -17.42 -3.59 -1.41
N ALA A 48 -17.98 -4.67 -1.95
CA ALA A 48 -17.22 -5.83 -2.40
C ALA A 48 -16.28 -5.47 -3.57
N CYS A 49 -16.70 -4.60 -4.48
CA CYS A 49 -15.87 -4.12 -5.56
C CYS A 49 -14.67 -3.32 -5.04
N CYS A 50 -14.91 -2.31 -4.18
CA CYS A 50 -13.86 -1.51 -3.57
C CYS A 50 -12.87 -2.36 -2.79
N ALA A 51 -13.36 -3.32 -1.98
CA ALA A 51 -12.51 -4.23 -1.22
C ALA A 51 -11.58 -5.06 -2.12
N ARG A 52 -12.08 -5.58 -3.26
CA ARG A 52 -11.26 -6.33 -4.23
C ARG A 52 -10.17 -5.47 -4.89
N VAL A 53 -10.47 -4.20 -5.18
CA VAL A 53 -9.49 -3.26 -5.76
C VAL A 53 -8.35 -3.00 -4.77
N ILE A 54 -8.71 -2.73 -3.51
CA ILE A 54 -7.76 -2.46 -2.43
C ILE A 54 -6.88 -3.69 -2.17
N ASP A 55 -7.49 -4.87 -2.00
CA ASP A 55 -6.78 -6.12 -1.74
C ASP A 55 -5.77 -6.45 -2.86
N LYS A 56 -6.19 -6.35 -4.12
CA LYS A 56 -5.29 -6.59 -5.27
C LYS A 56 -4.10 -5.64 -5.26
N HIS A 57 -4.29 -4.36 -4.97
CA HIS A 57 -3.17 -3.42 -4.92
C HIS A 57 -2.23 -3.74 -3.75
N LEU A 58 -2.77 -4.01 -2.55
CA LEU A 58 -1.94 -4.34 -1.38
C LEU A 58 -1.12 -5.62 -1.63
N ASN A 59 -1.74 -6.66 -2.20
CA ASN A 59 -1.07 -7.91 -2.53
C ASN A 59 0.06 -7.72 -3.55
N VAL A 60 -0.16 -6.94 -4.62
CA VAL A 60 0.90 -6.64 -5.59
C VAL A 60 2.04 -5.85 -4.94
N THR A 61 1.72 -4.81 -4.15
CA THR A 61 2.73 -4.03 -3.44
C THR A 61 3.55 -4.89 -2.48
N TRP A 62 2.93 -5.84 -1.79
CA TRP A 62 3.63 -6.75 -0.90
C TRP A 62 4.56 -7.71 -1.64
N GLN A 63 4.13 -8.24 -2.78
CA GLN A 63 4.98 -9.08 -3.64
C GLN A 63 6.20 -8.33 -4.15
N ASP A 64 6.03 -7.07 -4.58
CA ASP A 64 7.14 -6.22 -5.02
C ASP A 64 8.16 -5.98 -3.89
N VAL A 65 7.68 -5.73 -2.66
CA VAL A 65 8.56 -5.57 -1.49
C VAL A 65 9.32 -6.86 -1.19
N LEU A 66 8.64 -8.02 -1.20
CA LEU A 66 9.29 -9.30 -0.99
C LEU A 66 10.36 -9.60 -2.05
N HIS A 67 10.09 -9.25 -3.31
CA HIS A 67 11.05 -9.38 -4.41
C HIS A 67 12.30 -8.53 -4.15
N MET A 68 12.12 -7.24 -3.84
CA MET A 68 13.23 -6.35 -3.52
C MET A 68 14.04 -6.83 -2.31
N CYS A 69 13.37 -7.34 -1.26
CA CYS A 69 14.05 -7.90 -0.09
C CYS A 69 14.88 -9.14 -0.44
N LYS A 70 14.40 -9.97 -1.38
CA LYS A 70 15.15 -11.13 -1.88
C LYS A 70 16.37 -10.69 -2.70
N GLU A 71 16.19 -9.76 -3.63
CA GLU A 71 17.31 -9.22 -4.44
C GLU A 71 18.39 -8.58 -3.57
N ALA A 72 17.99 -7.80 -2.55
CA ALA A 72 18.93 -7.21 -1.60
C ALA A 72 19.71 -8.27 -0.80
N ARG A 73 19.04 -9.38 -0.43
CA ARG A 73 19.68 -10.51 0.25
C ARG A 73 20.65 -11.24 -0.67
N ASP A 74 20.25 -11.53 -1.91
CA ASP A 74 21.08 -12.22 -2.89
C ASP A 74 22.32 -11.39 -3.27
N ALA A 75 22.18 -10.06 -3.38
CA ALA A 75 23.29 -9.13 -3.56
C ALA A 75 24.27 -9.12 -2.37
N PHE A 76 23.74 -9.21 -1.14
CA PHE A 76 24.56 -9.29 0.07
C PHE A 76 25.29 -10.65 0.19
N SER A 77 24.61 -11.75 -0.13
CA SER A 77 25.14 -13.11 -0.06
C SER A 77 26.16 -13.43 -1.17
N SER A 78 26.02 -12.81 -2.35
CA SER A 78 26.96 -12.98 -3.48
C SER A 78 28.30 -12.26 -3.31
N GLY A 79 28.54 -11.64 -2.15
CA GLY A 79 29.82 -10.99 -1.86
C GLY A 79 30.07 -9.74 -2.68
N LEU A 80 29.02 -9.12 -3.24
CA LEU A 80 29.11 -7.82 -3.93
C LEU A 80 29.34 -6.68 -2.91
N GLN A 81 30.38 -6.81 -2.08
CA GLN A 81 30.98 -5.68 -1.38
C GLN A 81 31.72 -4.83 -2.41
N ARG A 82 31.03 -3.84 -2.97
CA ARG A 82 31.56 -2.51 -3.38
C ARG A 82 30.62 -1.84 -4.39
N THR A 83 29.41 -1.55 -3.98
CA THR A 83 28.72 -0.32 -4.37
C THR A 83 27.52 -0.18 -3.46
N ALA A 84 27.38 0.99 -2.83
CA ALA A 84 26.29 1.30 -1.93
C ALA A 84 24.95 0.99 -2.61
N VAL A 85 24.23 -0.02 -2.13
CA VAL A 85 22.84 -0.26 -2.56
C VAL A 85 22.01 0.87 -1.95
N PRO A 86 21.46 1.80 -2.76
CA PRO A 86 20.66 2.87 -2.21
C PRO A 86 19.34 2.27 -1.71
N LEU A 87 19.01 2.53 -0.44
CA LEU A 87 17.70 2.23 0.11
C LEU A 87 16.70 3.17 -0.60
N VAL A 88 16.01 2.68 -1.64
CA VAL A 88 15.01 3.47 -2.36
C VAL A 88 13.68 3.36 -1.62
N VAL A 89 13.36 4.35 -0.80
CA VAL A 89 12.02 4.50 -0.22
C VAL A 89 11.12 5.13 -1.29
N LEU A 90 10.27 4.33 -1.93
CA LEU A 90 9.23 4.83 -2.83
C LEU A 90 8.05 5.33 -2.02
N ARG A 91 8.07 6.61 -1.65
CA ARG A 91 6.87 7.35 -1.25
C ARG A 91 6.48 8.25 -2.43
N ASN A 92 5.33 7.97 -3.04
CA ASN A 92 4.67 8.80 -4.05
C ASN A 92 5.56 9.22 -5.25
N GLY A 93 5.96 8.27 -6.10
CA GLY A 93 6.54 8.57 -7.42
C GLY A 93 7.89 9.30 -7.43
N SER A 94 8.44 9.68 -6.28
CA SER A 94 9.74 10.31 -6.14
C SER A 94 10.75 9.27 -5.68
N LYS A 95 11.74 8.97 -6.53
CA LYS A 95 12.90 8.15 -6.15
C LYS A 95 13.82 9.01 -5.28
N ILE A 96 13.74 8.86 -3.95
CA ILE A 96 14.70 9.49 -3.06
C ILE A 96 15.87 8.51 -2.87
N LEU A 97 17.03 8.89 -3.41
CA LEU A 97 18.29 8.17 -3.21
C LEU A 97 18.91 8.69 -1.89
N LEU A 98 18.89 7.89 -0.82
CA LEU A 98 19.59 8.22 0.41
C LEU A 98 20.98 7.57 0.42
N PRO A 99 22.08 8.33 0.32
CA PRO A 99 23.41 7.78 0.51
C PRO A 99 23.64 7.54 2.02
N LEU A 100 23.76 6.28 2.43
CA LEU A 100 24.26 5.92 3.75
C LEU A 100 25.77 6.20 3.78
N ARG A 101 26.15 7.41 4.21
CA ARG A 101 27.54 7.77 4.47
C ARG A 101 28.04 6.96 5.67
N GLY A 102 28.76 5.87 5.40
CA GLY A 102 29.49 5.12 6.40
C GLY A 102 30.47 6.05 7.14
N LYS A 103 30.31 6.17 8.45
CA LYS A 103 31.28 6.84 9.33
C LYS A 103 32.61 6.08 9.24
N GLY A 104 33.63 6.72 8.68
CA GLY A 104 35.00 6.23 8.70
C GLY A 104 35.50 6.00 10.13
N ARG A 105 36.16 4.85 10.33
CA ARG A 105 36.98 4.54 11.51
C ARG A 105 38.02 5.64 11.71
N LYS A 106 38.20 6.10 12.95
CA LYS A 106 39.40 6.83 13.40
C LYS A 106 40.59 5.87 13.31
N GLU A 107 41.55 6.18 12.44
CA GLU A 107 42.91 5.65 12.55
C GLU A 107 43.65 6.56 13.54
N ASN A 108 44.08 5.99 14.67
CA ASN A 108 45.04 6.62 15.56
C ASN A 108 46.39 6.60 14.84
N LEU A 109 46.99 7.78 14.64
CA LEU A 109 48.40 7.91 14.30
C LEU A 109 49.20 7.83 15.61
N ASP A 110 49.73 6.66 15.91
CA ASP A 110 50.90 6.47 16.78
C ASP A 110 52.02 6.02 15.84
N GLU A 111 53.00 6.89 15.56
CA GLU A 111 54.34 6.45 15.20
C GLU A 111 55.39 7.41 15.77
N HIS A 112 56.44 6.75 16.24
CA HIS A 112 57.61 7.19 17.02
C HIS A 112 58.56 8.10 16.23
#